data_AF-A0A537JMB0-F1
#
_entry.id   AF-A0A537JMB0-F1
#
_cell.length_a   1.000
_cell.length_b   1.000
_cell.length_c   1.000
_cell.angle_alpha   90.00
_cell.angle_beta   90.00
_cell.angle_gamma   90.00
#
_symmetry.space_group_name_H-M   'P 1'
#
loop_
_entity.id
_entity.type
_entity.pdbx_description
1 polymer ?
#
loop_
_entity_poly.entity_id
_entity_poly.type
_entity_poly.pdbx_seq_one_letter_code
_entity_poly.pdbx_strand_id
1 'polypeptide(L)'
;MRAEDLAGIIPAVIVPMEPDYRINFDAYRRYISWLVGLGSAGLAVNVDTGEGPYLTAEERREVLRVTREVAKGRCKIIAGCGGP
;
A
#
# COMPACT_ATOMS: atom_id res chain seq x y z
N MET A 1 -3.34 6.75 -23.82
CA MET A 1 -2.92 5.96 -22.65
C MET A 1 -2.85 4.50 -23.08
N ARG A 2 -1.78 3.76 -22.77
CA ARG A 2 -1.78 2.30 -22.94
C ARG A 2 -2.46 1.68 -21.74
N ALA A 3 -3.27 0.65 -21.96
CA ALA A 3 -3.84 -0.12 -20.86
C ALA A 3 -2.69 -0.87 -20.15
N GLU A 4 -2.59 -0.70 -18.84
CA GLU A 4 -1.69 -1.48 -18.01
C GLU A 4 -2.27 -2.87 -17.80
N ASP A 5 -1.46 -3.92 -17.96
CA ASP A 5 -1.88 -5.28 -17.62
C ASP A 5 -1.94 -5.43 -16.10
N LEU A 6 -3.14 -5.70 -15.56
CA LEU A 6 -3.42 -5.86 -14.13
C LEU A 6 -3.87 -7.29 -13.80
N ALA A 7 -3.70 -8.25 -14.71
CA ALA A 7 -4.10 -9.63 -14.47
C ALA A 7 -3.30 -10.23 -13.29
N GLY A 8 -4.02 -10.85 -12.35
CA GLY A 8 -3.45 -11.54 -11.20
C GLY A 8 -4.06 -11.10 -9.88
N ILE A 9 -3.39 -11.45 -8.77
CA ILE A 9 -3.85 -11.13 -7.42
C ILE A 9 -3.31 -9.75 -7.03
N ILE A 10 -4.22 -8.85 -6.65
CA ILE A 10 -3.92 -7.50 -6.19
C ILE A 10 -4.57 -7.30 -4.82
N PRO A 11 -3.86 -7.57 -3.71
CA PRO A 11 -4.40 -7.36 -2.38
C PRO A 11 -4.60 -5.87 -2.09
N ALA A 12 -5.76 -5.53 -1.52
CA ALA A 12 -5.95 -4.26 -0.84
C ALA A 12 -5.23 -4.32 0.51
N VAL A 13 -4.23 -3.47 0.71
CA VAL A 13 -3.32 -3.57 1.86
C VAL A 13 -3.84 -2.76 3.04
N ILE A 14 -3.80 -3.35 4.23
CA ILE A 14 -4.04 -2.62 5.48
C ILE A 14 -2.85 -1.70 5.82
N VAL A 15 -3.10 -0.65 6.61
CA VAL A 15 -2.07 0.19 7.22
C VAL A 15 -2.11 -0.05 8.73
N PRO A 16 -1.19 -0.87 9.29
CA PRO A 16 -1.16 -1.15 10.71
C PRO A 16 -0.92 0.12 11.53
N MET A 17 -1.63 0.25 12.63
CA MET A 17 -1.52 1.39 13.56
C MET A 17 -1.00 0.92 14.92
N GLU A 18 -0.30 1.81 15.61
CA GLU A 18 0.02 1.71 17.02
C GLU A 18 -1.25 1.98 17.88
N PRO A 19 -1.24 1.66 19.19
CA PRO A 19 -2.37 1.95 20.08
C PRO A 19 -2.76 3.44 20.16
N ASP A 20 -1.84 4.35 19.82
CA ASP A 20 -2.07 5.79 19.77
C ASP A 20 -2.48 6.30 18.36
N TYR A 21 -2.85 5.40 17.47
CA TYR A 21 -3.28 5.65 16.08
C TYR A 21 -2.20 6.19 15.14
N ARG A 22 -0.93 6.23 15.55
CA ARG A 22 0.17 6.46 14.60
C ARG A 22 0.39 5.24 13.72
N ILE A 23 0.79 5.45 12.47
CA ILE A 23 1.14 4.35 11.57
C ILE A 23 2.35 3.57 12.11
N ASN A 24 2.20 2.25 12.23
CA ASN A 24 3.28 1.33 12.53
C ASN A 24 4.01 0.91 11.24
N PHE A 25 4.99 1.71 10.82
CA PHE A 25 5.72 1.46 9.58
C PHE A 25 6.58 0.20 9.61
N ASP A 26 7.03 -0.27 10.77
CA ASP A 26 7.83 -1.49 10.85
C ASP A 26 6.96 -2.73 10.61
N ALA A 27 5.75 -2.76 11.18
CA ALA A 27 4.75 -3.76 10.86
C ALA A 27 4.32 -3.68 9.39
N TYR A 28 4.10 -2.46 8.88
CA TYR A 28 3.76 -2.25 7.48
C TYR A 28 4.84 -2.79 6.53
N ARG A 29 6.13 -2.52 6.77
CA ARG A 29 7.24 -3.05 5.97
C ARG A 29 7.26 -4.58 5.94
N ARG A 30 7.09 -5.23 7.09
CA ARG A 30 7.04 -6.70 7.18
C ARG A 30 5.87 -7.27 6.38
N TYR A 31 4.69 -6.66 6.54
CA TYR A 31 3.47 -7.06 5.84
C TYR A 31 3.59 -6.92 4.32
N ILE A 32 4.07 -5.77 3.83
CA ILE A 32 4.29 -5.55 2.40
C ILE A 32 5.36 -6.51 1.86
N SER A 33 6.46 -6.73 2.60
CA SER A 33 7.51 -7.67 2.18
C SER A 33 6.97 -9.09 2.01
N TRP A 34 6.10 -9.52 2.92
CA TRP A 34 5.42 -10.82 2.84
C TRP A 34 4.53 -10.91 1.60
N LEU A 35 3.65 -9.93 1.36
CA LEU A 35 2.76 -9.92 0.18
C LEU A 35 3.52 -9.93 -1.15
N VAL A 36 4.62 -9.16 -1.23
CA VAL A 36 5.48 -9.13 -2.41
C VAL A 36 6.21 -10.46 -2.58
N GLY A 37 6.60 -11.11 -1.48
CA GLY A 37 7.20 -12.45 -1.48
C GLY A 37 6.28 -13.56 -2.01
N LEU A 38 4.96 -13.37 -1.94
CA LEU A 38 3.96 -14.29 -2.51
C LEU A 38 3.80 -14.16 -4.03
N GLY A 39 4.46 -13.19 -4.68
CA GLY A 39 4.34 -12.97 -6.12
C GLY A 39 3.05 -12.26 -6.54
N SER A 40 2.50 -11.39 -5.68
CA SER A 40 1.33 -10.59 -6.00
C SER A 40 1.56 -9.74 -7.26
N ALA A 41 0.59 -9.69 -8.17
CA ALA A 41 0.70 -8.92 -9.42
C ALA A 41 0.77 -7.40 -9.14
N GLY A 42 0.10 -6.96 -8.08
CA GLY A 42 0.19 -5.61 -7.58
C GLY A 42 -0.29 -5.48 -6.14
N LEU A 43 -0.25 -4.26 -5.62
CA LEU A 43 -0.78 -3.89 -4.31
C LEU A 43 -1.71 -2.68 -4.47
N ALA A 44 -2.93 -2.77 -3.96
CA ALA A 44 -3.83 -1.64 -3.87
C ALA A 44 -3.63 -0.93 -2.52
N VAL A 45 -3.12 0.30 -2.56
CA VAL A 45 -2.61 1.06 -1.40
C VAL A 45 -3.42 2.34 -1.21
N ASN A 46 -3.65 2.78 0.03
CA ASN A 46 -4.49 3.93 0.36
C ASN A 46 -5.94 3.81 -0.17
N VAL A 47 -6.44 2.58 -0.27
CA VAL A 47 -7.86 2.30 -0.50
C VAL A 47 -8.59 2.12 0.85
N ASP A 48 -9.90 1.89 0.85
CA ASP A 48 -10.70 1.78 2.08
C ASP A 48 -10.12 0.78 3.09
N THR A 49 -9.61 -0.37 2.63
CA THR A 49 -8.95 -1.38 3.48
C THR A 49 -7.74 -0.87 4.25
N GLY A 50 -7.04 0.13 3.70
CA GLY A 50 -5.89 0.78 4.32
C GLY A 50 -6.26 2.06 5.07
N GLU A 51 -7.55 2.33 5.27
CA GLU A 51 -8.07 3.58 5.85
C GLU A 51 -7.67 4.83 5.04
N GLY A 52 -7.37 4.66 3.74
CA GLY A 52 -6.81 5.71 2.89
C GLY A 52 -7.56 7.06 2.92
N PRO A 53 -8.91 7.09 2.86
CA PRO A 53 -9.69 8.32 2.98
C PRO A 53 -9.58 9.04 4.34
N TYR A 54 -9.12 8.35 5.39
CA TYR A 54 -8.97 8.90 6.74
C TYR A 54 -7.54 9.32 7.08
N LEU A 55 -6.57 8.91 6.26
CA LEU A 55 -5.18 9.33 6.39
C LEU A 55 -4.97 10.76 5.90
N THR A 56 -4.11 11.51 6.59
CA THR A 56 -3.64 12.80 6.10
C THR A 56 -2.91 12.65 4.76
N ALA A 57 -2.78 13.75 4.01
CA ALA A 57 -2.01 13.74 2.76
C ALA A 57 -0.54 13.31 2.98
N GLU A 58 0.03 13.64 4.13
CA GLU A 58 1.42 13.27 4.46
C GLU A 58 1.55 11.79 4.78
N GLU A 59 0.63 11.24 5.58
CA GLU A 59 0.58 9.81 5.85
C GLU A 59 0.37 8.98 4.58
N ARG A 60 -0.53 9.41 3.69
CA ARG A 60 -0.75 8.75 2.38
C ARG A 60 0.53 8.72 1.55
N ARG A 61 1.30 9.81 1.52
CA ARG A 61 2.59 9.88 0.81
C ARG A 61 3.61 8.94 1.44
N GLU A 62 3.70 8.92 2.76
CA GLU A 62 4.66 8.10 3.48
C GLU A 62 4.35 6.60 3.34
N VAL A 63 3.08 6.21 3.41
CA VAL A 63 2.62 4.84 3.11
C VAL A 63 3.08 4.44 1.71
N LEU A 64 2.81 5.25 0.69
CA LEU A 64 3.23 4.96 -0.69
C LEU A 64 4.75 4.89 -0.84
N ARG A 65 5.49 5.79 -0.16
CA ARG A 65 6.96 5.80 -0.16
C ARG A 65 7.49 4.48 0.39
N VAL A 66 6.97 4.02 1.53
CA VAL A 66 7.36 2.77 2.17
C VAL A 66 6.95 1.56 1.34
N THR A 67 5.75 1.54 0.75
CA THR A 67 5.34 0.46 -0.17
C THR A 67 6.33 0.34 -1.32
N ARG A 68 6.68 1.46 -1.98
CA ARG A 68 7.61 1.47 -3.11
C ARG A 68 9.00 0.98 -2.72
N GLU A 69 9.51 1.45 -1.58
CA GLU A 69 10.81 1.05 -1.02
C GLU A 69 10.89 -0.46 -0.78
N VAL A 70 9.83 -1.07 -0.23
CA VAL A 70 9.78 -2.51 0.05
C VAL A 70 9.51 -3.34 -1.20
N ALA A 71 8.61 -2.87 -2.08
CA ALA A 71 8.26 -3.57 -3.32
C ALA A 71 9.44 -3.68 -4.28
N LYS A 72 10.30 -2.65 -4.37
CA LYS A 72 11.50 -2.63 -5.24
C LYS A 72 11.19 -3.00 -6.71
N GLY A 73 10.02 -2.60 -7.20
CA GLY A 73 9.58 -2.88 -8.57
C GLY A 73 9.16 -4.33 -8.85
N ARG A 74 9.06 -5.18 -7.82
CA ARG A 74 8.65 -6.60 -7.97
C ARG A 74 7.17 -6.79 -8.29
N CYS A 75 6.34 -5.77 -8.05
CA CYS A 75 4.91 -5.77 -8.38
C CYS A 75 4.44 -4.33 -8.68
N LYS A 76 3.24 -4.20 -9.26
CA LYS A 76 2.61 -2.90 -9.50
C LYS A 76 2.05 -2.28 -8.21
N ILE A 77 1.96 -0.95 -8.16
CA ILE A 77 1.32 -0.24 -7.04
C ILE A 77 0.15 0.57 -7.61
N ILE A 78 -1.05 0.28 -7.12
CA ILE A 78 -2.28 0.99 -7.45
C ILE A 78 -2.58 1.90 -6.27
N ALA A 79 -2.32 3.20 -6.43
CA ALA A 79 -2.47 4.18 -5.36
C ALA A 79 -3.88 4.79 -5.37
N GLY A 80 -4.60 4.63 -4.26
CA GLY A 80 -5.80 5.40 -3.97
C GLY A 80 -5.43 6.87 -3.77
N CYS A 81 -6.00 7.73 -4.62
CA CYS A 81 -5.80 9.18 -4.58
C CYS A 81 -7.05 9.93 -4.06
N GLY A 82 -8.13 9.20 -3.76
CA GLY A 82 -9.36 9.76 -3.19
C GLY A 82 -9.25 9.98 -1.68
N GLY A 83 -10.07 10.89 -1.16
CA GLY A 83 -10.05 11.35 0.23
C GLY A 83 -10.05 12.88 0.29
N PRO A 84 -10.38 13.48 1.45
CA PRO A 84 -10.35 14.92 1.65
C PRO A 84 -8.96 15.53 1.45
#